data_AF-A0A6J6JAB4-F1
#
_entry.id   AF-A0A6J6JAB4-F1
#
_cell.length_a   1.000
_cell.length_b   1.000
_cell.length_c   1.000
_cell.angle_alpha   90.00
_cell.angle_beta   90.00
_cell.angle_gamma   90.00
#
_symmetry.space_group_name_H-M   'P 1'
#
loop_
_entity.id
_entity.type
_entity.pdbx_description
1 polymer ?
#
loop_
_entity_poly.entity_id
_entity_poly.type
_entity_poly.pdbx_seq_one_letter_code
_entity_poly.pdbx_strand_id
1 'polypeptide(L)'
;MWGTRFGVLILPPLAFIITKRLCLSLQRADRELVLHGRETGRLLRMPSGEFVEVHEPISPEKAFILTSHEQMPALELPAVDARGVKRAGALKNKLRARLSKANAEAVPKVSVEDLKEIENH
;
A
#
# COMPACT_ATOMS: atom_id res chain seq x y z
N MET A 1 1.73 -37.88 -11.34
CA MET A 1 2.49 -36.83 -12.08
C MET A 1 1.59 -35.75 -12.72
N TRP A 2 0.53 -35.29 -12.03
CA TRP A 2 -0.32 -34.19 -12.50
C TRP A 2 -0.24 -32.94 -11.59
N GLY A 3 -0.13 -33.14 -10.27
CA GLY A 3 0.02 -32.04 -9.31
C GLY A 3 1.23 -31.15 -9.58
N THR A 4 2.36 -31.70 -10.03
CA THR A 4 3.53 -30.90 -10.43
C THR A 4 3.28 -30.09 -11.70
N ARG A 5 2.57 -30.64 -12.69
CA ARG A 5 2.24 -29.96 -13.95
C ARG A 5 1.34 -28.75 -13.72
N PHE A 6 0.31 -28.90 -12.87
CA PHE A 6 -0.54 -27.78 -12.48
C PHE A 6 0.17 -26.83 -11.52
N GLY A 7 0.96 -27.35 -10.59
CA GLY A 7 1.71 -26.55 -9.61
C GLY A 7 2.65 -25.56 -10.27
N VAL A 8 3.39 -25.95 -11.30
CA VAL A 8 4.30 -25.04 -12.03
C VAL A 8 3.54 -23.87 -12.68
N LEU A 9 2.28 -24.03 -13.04
CA LEU A 9 1.46 -22.98 -13.65
C LEU A 9 0.70 -22.12 -12.63
N ILE A 10 0.23 -22.72 -11.53
CA ILE A 10 -0.66 -22.07 -10.55
C ILE A 10 0.13 -21.44 -9.40
N LEU A 11 1.20 -22.08 -8.96
CA LEU A 11 1.93 -21.66 -7.76
C LEU A 11 2.63 -20.30 -7.94
N PRO A 12 3.25 -19.96 -9.09
CA PRO A 12 3.85 -18.63 -9.28
C PRO A 12 2.85 -17.46 -9.19
N PRO A 13 1.71 -17.43 -9.91
CA PRO A 13 0.76 -16.33 -9.78
C PRO A 13 0.11 -16.29 -8.39
N LEU A 14 -0.13 -17.44 -7.76
CA LEU A 14 -0.68 -17.50 -6.41
C LEU A 14 0.29 -16.92 -5.39
N ALA A 15 1.57 -17.32 -5.44
CA ALA A 15 2.62 -16.79 -4.58
C ALA A 15 2.76 -15.28 -4.74
N PHE A 16 2.78 -14.78 -5.98
CA PHE A 16 2.82 -13.34 -6.26
C PHE A 16 1.67 -12.58 -5.60
N ILE A 17 0.43 -13.06 -5.72
CA ILE A 17 -0.74 -12.41 -5.13
C ILE A 17 -0.65 -12.40 -3.60
N ILE A 18 -0.27 -13.53 -3.00
CA ILE A 18 -0.13 -13.65 -1.53
C ILE A 18 0.95 -12.71 -1.03
N THR A 19 2.15 -12.76 -1.60
CA THR A 19 3.28 -11.90 -1.22
C THR A 19 2.92 -10.43 -1.39
N LYS A 20 2.29 -10.04 -2.51
CA LYS A 20 1.85 -8.66 -2.73
C LYS A 20 0.89 -8.20 -1.63
N ARG A 21 -0.10 -9.02 -1.25
CA ARG A 21 -1.05 -8.67 -0.18
C ARG A 21 -0.37 -8.50 1.16
N LEU A 22 0.59 -9.36 1.49
CA LEU A 22 1.40 -9.26 2.72
C LEU A 22 2.26 -7.99 2.73
N CYS A 23 2.92 -7.65 1.63
CA CYS A 23 3.68 -6.40 1.52
C CYS A 23 2.78 -5.17 1.70
N LEU A 24 1.58 -5.18 1.11
CA LEU A 24 0.63 -4.08 1.28
C LEU A 24 0.08 -3.99 2.70
N SER A 25 -0.14 -5.10 3.40
CA SER A 25 -0.54 -5.04 4.82
C SER A 25 0.58 -4.50 5.70
N LEU A 26 1.84 -4.86 5.42
CA LEU A 26 3.00 -4.31 6.14
C LEU A 26 3.12 -2.80 5.91
N GLN A 27 2.96 -2.33 4.67
CA GLN A 27 2.97 -0.88 4.38
C GLN A 27 1.83 -0.13 5.10
N ARG A 28 0.66 -0.76 5.29
CA ARG A 28 -0.41 -0.15 6.09
C ARG A 28 -0.03 -0.07 7.56
N ALA A 29 0.54 -1.14 8.11
CA ALA A 29 1.03 -1.13 9.50
C ALA A 29 2.14 -0.07 9.71
N ASP A 30 3.06 0.06 8.76
CA ASP A 30 4.10 1.10 8.79
C ASP A 30 3.49 2.51 8.73
N ARG A 31 2.43 2.70 7.94
CA ARG A 31 1.66 3.96 7.90
C ARG A 31 1.00 4.26 9.24
N GLU A 32 0.31 3.28 9.83
CA GLU A 32 -0.32 3.43 11.16
C GLU A 32 0.71 3.76 12.24
N LEU A 33 1.90 3.15 12.19
CA LEU A 33 3.01 3.44 13.11
C LEU A 33 3.48 4.89 13.03
N VAL A 34 3.50 5.47 11.81
CA VAL A 34 3.87 6.88 11.61
C VAL A 34 2.76 7.82 12.10
N LEU A 35 1.50 7.46 11.89
CA LEU A 35 0.34 8.27 12.27
C LEU A 35 0.08 8.28 13.78
N HIS A 36 0.08 7.10 14.40
CA HIS A 36 -0.33 6.93 15.80
C HIS A 36 0.85 6.75 16.75
N GLY A 37 2.05 6.44 16.25
CA GLY A 37 3.20 6.06 17.06
C GLY A 37 3.23 4.56 17.36
N ARG A 38 4.12 4.15 18.27
CA ARG A 38 4.25 2.74 18.66
C ARG A 38 3.33 2.41 19.84
N GLU A 39 2.72 1.24 19.79
CA GLU A 39 2.00 0.63 20.90
C GLU A 39 2.96 0.38 22.09
N THR A 40 2.60 0.82 23.29
CA THR A 40 3.41 0.60 24.51
C THR A 40 2.93 -0.60 25.33
N GLY A 41 1.75 -1.16 25.00
CA GLY A 41 1.10 -2.20 25.80
C GLY A 41 0.57 -1.72 27.15
N ARG A 42 0.55 -0.39 27.39
CA ARG A 42 0.00 0.22 28.61
C ARG A 42 -1.43 0.68 28.36
N LEU A 43 -2.37 -0.02 28.97
CA LEU A 43 -3.78 0.35 29.00
C LEU A 43 -4.05 1.26 30.20
N LEU A 44 -4.52 2.48 29.95
CA LEU A 44 -4.99 3.40 30.99
C LEU A 44 -6.51 3.40 31.02
N ARG A 45 -7.07 3.25 32.21
CA ARG A 45 -8.51 3.39 32.44
C ARG A 45 -8.83 4.84 32.79
N MET A 46 -9.65 5.47 31.96
CA MET A 46 -10.12 6.84 32.18
C MET A 46 -11.15 6.88 33.32
N PRO A 47 -11.34 8.03 33.98
CA PRO A 47 -12.40 8.21 34.99
C PRO A 47 -13.81 7.95 34.45
N SER A 48 -14.01 8.11 33.14
CA SER A 48 -15.25 7.78 32.41
C SER A 48 -15.49 6.27 32.26
N GLY A 49 -14.49 5.43 32.56
CA GLY A 49 -14.55 3.97 32.43
C GLY A 49 -13.98 3.40 31.12
N GLU A 50 -13.57 4.26 30.17
CA GLU A 50 -12.94 3.86 28.91
C GLU A 50 -11.49 3.40 29.09
N PHE A 51 -11.01 2.54 28.20
CA PHE A 51 -9.62 2.09 28.16
C PHE A 51 -8.93 2.68 26.93
N VAL A 52 -7.81 3.38 27.15
CA VAL A 52 -6.99 3.97 26.10
C VAL A 52 -5.61 3.34 26.14
N GLU A 53 -5.12 2.91 24.98
CA GLU A 53 -3.73 2.49 24.84
C GLU A 53 -2.84 3.71 24.64
N VAL A 54 -1.81 3.82 25.48
CA VAL A 54 -0.83 4.90 25.36
C VAL A 54 0.10 4.56 24.20
N HIS A 55 0.06 5.39 23.16
CA HIS A 55 1.04 5.33 22.07
C HIS A 55 2.20 6.28 22.36
N GLU A 56 3.42 5.85 22.07
CA GLU A 56 4.60 6.71 22.14
C GLU A 56 5.03 7.12 20.72
N PRO A 57 5.30 8.41 20.46
CA PRO A 57 5.76 8.84 19.16
C PRO A 57 7.03 8.08 18.74
N ILE A 58 7.13 7.77 17.45
CA ILE A 58 8.35 7.20 16.88
C ILE A 58 9.42 8.29 16.74
N SER A 59 10.69 7.89 16.73
CA SER A 59 11.78 8.83 16.48
C SER A 59 11.66 9.44 15.07
N PRO A 60 12.07 10.71 14.89
CA PRO A 60 11.99 11.38 13.58
C PRO A 60 12.81 10.67 12.51
N GLU A 61 13.94 10.06 12.89
CA GLU A 61 14.76 9.23 11.98
C GLU A 61 13.99 8.02 11.45
N LYS A 62 13.25 7.33 12.32
CA LYS A 62 12.43 6.16 11.92
C LYS A 62 11.27 6.59 11.04
N ALA A 63 10.61 7.71 11.36
CA ALA A 63 9.55 8.26 10.54
C ALA A 63 10.05 8.64 9.12
N PHE A 64 11.24 9.22 9.03
CA PHE A 64 11.87 9.55 7.75
C PHE A 64 12.16 8.29 6.92
N ILE A 65 12.73 7.24 7.53
CA ILE A 65 13.01 5.98 6.83
C ILE A 65 11.73 5.40 6.22
N LEU A 66 10.63 5.37 6.97
CA LEU A 66 9.36 4.81 6.52
C LEU A 66 8.63 5.64 5.44
N THR A 67 9.01 6.91 5.24
CA THR A 67 8.34 7.82 4.30
C THR A 67 9.22 8.20 3.10
N SER A 68 10.51 7.92 3.16
CA SER A 68 11.52 8.33 2.16
C SER A 68 11.42 7.65 0.79
N HIS A 69 10.74 6.50 0.67
CA HIS A 69 10.71 5.69 -0.56
C HIS A 69 9.93 6.34 -1.71
N GLU A 70 10.41 6.31 -2.95
CA GLU A 70 9.64 6.83 -4.09
C GLU A 70 8.43 5.94 -4.44
N GLN A 71 7.27 6.55 -4.70
CA GLN A 71 6.06 5.85 -5.14
C GLN A 71 5.82 6.09 -6.63
N MET A 72 6.10 5.07 -7.45
CA MET A 72 5.85 5.15 -8.88
C MET A 72 4.34 4.98 -9.19
N PRO A 73 3.72 5.93 -9.91
CA PRO A 73 2.32 5.78 -10.31
C PRO A 73 2.16 4.68 -11.36
N ALA A 74 0.91 4.25 -11.54
CA ALA A 74 0.56 3.30 -12.59
C ALA A 74 0.93 3.86 -13.97
N LEU A 75 1.42 2.99 -14.86
CA LEU A 75 1.72 3.38 -16.23
C LEU A 75 0.42 3.75 -16.95
N GLU A 76 0.25 5.03 -17.24
CA GLU A 76 -0.86 5.52 -18.05
C GLU A 76 -0.57 5.25 -19.53
N LEU A 77 -1.36 4.37 -20.14
CA LEU A 77 -1.32 4.14 -21.57
C LEU A 77 -2.39 5.02 -22.22
N PRO A 78 -2.02 6.13 -22.88
CA PRO A 78 -3.00 6.95 -23.57
C PRO A 78 -3.69 6.13 -24.65
N ALA A 79 -5.02 6.24 -24.72
CA ALA A 79 -5.85 5.51 -25.68
C ALA A 79 -5.59 5.95 -27.13
N VAL A 80 -4.95 7.10 -27.30
CA VAL A 80 -4.74 7.80 -28.56
C VAL A 80 -3.25 8.08 -28.73
N ASP A 81 -2.74 7.89 -29.94
CA ASP A 81 -1.37 8.26 -30.30
C ASP A 81 -1.19 9.78 -30.37
N ALA A 82 0.06 10.25 -30.46
CA ALA A 82 0.40 11.68 -30.62
C ALA A 82 -0.27 12.36 -31.84
N ARG A 83 -0.80 11.58 -32.79
CA ARG A 83 -1.50 12.03 -34.00
C ARG A 83 -3.04 11.95 -33.91
N GLY A 84 -3.60 11.70 -32.73
CA GLY A 84 -5.07 11.66 -32.56
C GLY A 84 -5.74 10.34 -33.01
N VAL A 85 -4.97 9.34 -33.47
CA VAL A 85 -5.50 8.06 -33.94
C VAL A 85 -5.61 7.06 -32.79
N LYS A 86 -6.73 6.33 -32.72
CA LYS A 86 -6.91 5.23 -31.76
C LYS A 86 -5.86 4.14 -32.03
N ARG A 87 -5.09 3.78 -31.01
CA ARG A 87 -4.07 2.72 -31.13
C ARG A 87 -4.69 1.39 -31.54
N ALA A 88 -4.09 0.73 -32.53
CA ALA A 88 -4.43 -0.65 -32.88
C ALA A 88 -4.21 -1.57 -31.65
N GLY A 89 -5.10 -2.55 -31.45
CA GLY A 89 -5.01 -3.48 -30.32
C GLY A 89 -5.54 -2.93 -28.98
N ALA A 90 -6.60 -2.11 -29.01
CA ALA A 90 -7.22 -1.49 -27.83
C ALA A 90 -7.49 -2.46 -26.66
N LEU A 91 -7.86 -3.71 -26.94
CA LEU A 91 -8.08 -4.75 -25.93
C LEU A 91 -6.79 -5.13 -25.17
N LYS A 92 -5.68 -5.33 -25.89
CA LYS A 92 -4.37 -5.66 -25.29
C LYS A 92 -3.86 -4.48 -24.46
N ASN A 93 -4.01 -3.25 -24.97
CA ASN A 93 -3.61 -2.05 -24.24
C ASN A 93 -4.45 -1.85 -22.98
N LYS A 94 -5.76 -2.13 -23.04
CA LYS A 94 -6.65 -2.10 -21.88
C LYS A 94 -6.27 -3.14 -20.83
N LEU A 95 -5.92 -4.36 -21.24
CA LEU A 95 -5.46 -5.40 -20.32
C LEU A 95 -4.12 -5.00 -19.66
N ARG A 96 -3.15 -4.51 -20.45
CA ARG A 96 -1.85 -4.03 -19.95
C ARG A 96 -2.01 -2.86 -18.97
N ALA A 97 -2.89 -1.90 -19.28
CA ALA A 97 -3.21 -0.79 -18.39
C ALA A 97 -3.83 -1.27 -17.07
N ARG A 98 -4.78 -2.22 -17.12
CA ARG A 98 -5.37 -2.82 -15.92
C ARG A 98 -4.35 -3.57 -15.08
N LEU A 99 -3.46 -4.33 -15.72
CA LEU A 99 -2.41 -5.08 -15.02
C LEU A 99 -1.38 -4.14 -14.40
N SER A 100 -1.01 -3.06 -15.09
CA SER A 100 -0.13 -2.03 -14.53
C SER A 100 -0.79 -1.32 -13.36
N LYS A 101 -2.06 -0.93 -13.47
CA LYS A 101 -2.82 -0.33 -12.36
C LYS A 101 -2.92 -1.27 -11.16
N ALA A 102 -3.17 -2.56 -11.41
CA ALA A 102 -3.20 -3.55 -10.35
C ALA A 102 -1.83 -3.67 -9.69
N ASN A 103 -0.73 -3.73 -10.44
CA ASN A 103 0.61 -3.86 -9.87
C ASN A 103 1.13 -2.60 -9.18
N ALA A 104 0.70 -1.42 -9.60
CA ALA A 104 1.04 -0.12 -9.01
C ALA A 104 0.15 0.26 -7.81
N GLU A 105 -0.67 -0.67 -7.31
CA GLU A 105 -1.37 -0.50 -6.03
C GLU A 105 -0.33 -0.33 -4.92
N ALA A 106 -0.28 0.86 -4.31
CA ALA A 106 0.58 1.21 -3.19
C ALA A 106 -0.23 1.93 -2.10
N VAL A 107 0.17 1.80 -0.84
CA VAL A 107 -0.42 2.55 0.27
C VAL A 107 0.09 4.00 0.19
N PRO A 108 -0.77 5.03 0.19
CA PRO A 108 -0.31 6.42 0.10
C PRO A 108 0.58 6.76 1.29
N LYS A 109 1.61 7.59 1.06
CA LYS A 109 2.46 8.10 2.14
C LYS A 109 1.65 8.95 3.11
N VAL A 110 2.11 9.01 4.35
CA VAL A 110 1.60 9.97 5.34
C VAL A 110 1.96 11.38 4.87
N SER A 111 0.94 12.24 4.74
CA SER A 111 1.09 13.65 4.43
C SER A 111 1.22 14.48 5.72
N VAL A 112 1.68 15.73 5.60
CA VAL A 112 1.72 16.64 6.77
C VAL A 112 0.31 17.01 7.21
N GLU A 113 -0.63 17.02 6.26
CA GLU A 113 -2.06 17.21 6.51
C GLU A 113 -2.62 16.08 7.37
N ASP A 114 -2.28 14.82 7.07
CA ASP A 114 -2.73 13.64 7.84
C ASP A 114 -2.31 13.73 9.32
N LEU A 115 -1.10 14.22 9.60
CA LEU A 115 -0.60 14.38 10.96
C LEU A 115 -1.35 15.49 11.72
N LYS A 116 -1.66 16.59 11.04
CA LYS A 116 -2.44 17.70 11.63
C LYS A 116 -3.86 17.29 11.95
N GLU A 117 -4.49 16.43 11.14
CA GLU A 117 -5.84 15.93 11.43
C GLU A 117 -5.86 15.15 12.75
N ILE A 118 -4.84 14.32 13.02
CA ILE A 118 -4.74 13.56 14.27
C ILE A 118 -4.51 14.46 15.49
N GLU A 119 -3.67 15.50 15.37
CA GLU A 119 -3.45 16.45 16.48
C GLU A 119 -4.71 17.23 16.88
N ASN A 120 -5.66 17.40 15.95
CA ASN A 120 -6.91 18.14 16.19
C ASN A 120 -8.08 17.25 16.69
N HIS A 121 -7.88 15.94 16.78
CA HIS A 121 -8.88 14.95 17.23
C HIS A 121 -8.65 14.51 18.68
#